data_AF-A0A9W5TCY0-F1
#
_entry.id   AF-A0A9W5TCY0-F1
#
_cell.length_a   1.000
_cell.length_b   1.000
_cell.length_c   1.000
_cell.angle_alpha   90.00
_cell.angle_beta   90.00
_cell.angle_gamma   90.00
#
_symmetry.space_group_name_H-M   'P 1'
#
loop_
_entity.id
_entity.type
_entity.pdbx_description
1 polymer ?
#
loop_
_entity_poly.entity_id
_entity_poly.type
_entity_poly.pdbx_seq_one_letter_code
_entity_poly.pdbx_strand_id
1 'polypeptide(L)'
;MSQKSCRYDKTRRLAHESQQTIRHLKQLHEQGCTINSNIENSMDFKNPYLLEKVMKVFSIEEYSTNYKKDVYDPDYYVMLANDTGQDTRSSQQNVQVDVPLEDTEGKSRQGNRRRSGWSPEPEH
;
A
#
# COMPACT_ATOMS: atom_id res chain seq x y z
N MET A 1 -18.70 38.85 -49.13
CA MET A 1 -18.52 37.42 -48.75
C MET A 1 -17.09 37.21 -48.26
N SER A 2 -16.74 36.28 -47.36
CA SER A 2 -17.59 35.40 -46.53
C SER A 2 -16.93 34.97 -45.19
N GLN A 3 -16.01 35.77 -44.61
CA GLN A 3 -15.20 35.37 -43.44
C GLN A 3 -16.01 34.84 -42.23
N LYS A 4 -17.24 35.32 -41.99
CA LYS A 4 -18.11 34.82 -40.91
C LYS A 4 -18.55 33.37 -41.12
N SER A 5 -18.80 32.93 -42.36
CA SER A 5 -19.19 31.54 -42.68
C SER A 5 -18.07 30.55 -42.38
N CYS A 6 -16.85 30.86 -42.83
CA CYS A 6 -15.69 30.00 -42.64
C CYS A 6 -15.37 29.73 -41.14
N ARG A 7 -15.59 30.73 -40.26
CA ARG A 7 -15.44 30.53 -38.80
C ARG A 7 -16.49 29.58 -38.22
N TYR A 8 -17.74 29.65 -38.69
CA TYR A 8 -18.81 28.74 -38.28
C TYR A 8 -18.54 27.30 -38.73
N ASP A 9 -18.06 27.08 -39.95
CA ASP A 9 -17.71 25.73 -40.43
C ASP A 9 -16.48 25.13 -39.72
N LYS A 10 -15.54 25.97 -39.25
CA LYS A 10 -14.39 25.50 -38.45
C LYS A 10 -14.81 25.09 -37.04
N THR A 11 -15.59 25.93 -36.35
CA THR A 11 -16.08 25.62 -34.99
C THR A 11 -17.00 24.40 -34.98
N ARG A 12 -17.89 24.26 -35.98
CA ARG A 12 -18.76 23.09 -36.13
C ARG A 12 -17.98 21.78 -36.33
N ARG A 13 -16.90 21.80 -37.12
CA ARG A 13 -16.01 20.64 -37.31
C ARG A 13 -15.29 20.24 -36.02
N LEU A 14 -14.67 21.20 -35.33
CA LEU A 14 -13.98 20.94 -34.05
C LEU A 14 -14.92 20.41 -32.97
N ALA A 15 -16.15 20.90 -32.91
CA ALA A 15 -17.18 20.40 -31.99
C ALA A 15 -17.58 18.95 -32.32
N HIS A 16 -17.73 18.61 -33.60
CA HIS A 16 -18.05 17.25 -34.05
C HIS A 16 -16.90 16.27 -33.74
N GLU A 17 -15.67 16.65 -34.05
CA GLU A 17 -14.46 15.88 -33.73
C GLU A 17 -14.36 15.60 -32.21
N SER A 18 -14.53 16.63 -31.38
CA SER A 18 -14.54 16.50 -29.92
C SER A 18 -15.65 15.56 -29.44
N GLN A 19 -16.84 15.61 -30.03
CA GLN A 19 -17.95 14.71 -29.71
C GLN A 19 -17.65 13.25 -30.11
N GLN A 20 -16.95 13.02 -31.23
CA GLN A 20 -16.52 11.69 -31.64
C GLN A 20 -15.47 11.14 -30.66
N THR A 21 -14.48 11.93 -30.27
CA THR A 21 -13.47 11.54 -29.26
C THR A 21 -14.12 11.19 -27.92
N ILE A 22 -15.07 12.00 -27.43
CA ILE A 22 -15.79 11.73 -26.17
C ILE A 22 -16.58 10.42 -26.25
N ARG A 23 -17.26 10.14 -27.37
CA ARG A 23 -17.99 8.87 -27.55
C ARG A 23 -17.04 7.66 -27.56
N HIS A 24 -15.91 7.77 -28.25
CA HIS A 24 -14.91 6.71 -28.30
C HIS A 24 -14.29 6.43 -26.92
N LEU A 25 -13.92 7.48 -26.17
CA LEU A 25 -13.40 7.34 -24.81
C LEU A 25 -14.43 6.72 -23.85
N LYS A 26 -15.72 7.04 -24.00
CA LYS A 26 -16.79 6.38 -23.24
C LYS A 26 -16.89 4.88 -23.55
N GLN A 27 -16.84 4.49 -24.83
CA GLN A 27 -16.87 3.08 -25.23
C GLN A 27 -15.69 2.30 -24.66
N LEU A 28 -14.48 2.86 -24.69
CA LEU A 28 -13.30 2.24 -24.07
C LEU A 28 -13.45 2.11 -22.54
N HIS A 29 -14.01 3.13 -21.88
CA HIS A 29 -14.30 3.07 -20.44
C HIS A 29 -15.35 2.01 -20.10
N GLU A 30 -16.42 1.90 -20.87
CA GLU A 30 -17.46 0.87 -20.74
C GLU A 30 -16.92 -0.55 -20.98
N GLN A 31 -15.88 -0.70 -21.81
CA GLN A 31 -15.14 -1.94 -22.04
C GLN A 31 -14.11 -2.28 -20.93
N GLY A 32 -13.96 -1.43 -19.91
CA GLY A 32 -12.96 -1.63 -18.85
C GLY A 32 -11.52 -1.28 -19.25
N CYS A 33 -11.31 -0.70 -20.43
CA CYS A 33 -10.03 -0.19 -20.92
C CYS A 33 -9.67 1.16 -20.24
N THR A 34 -9.62 1.17 -18.92
CA THR A 34 -9.23 2.34 -18.13
C THR A 34 -7.71 2.43 -18.00
N ILE A 35 -7.19 3.64 -17.75
CA ILE A 35 -5.76 3.85 -17.51
C ILE A 35 -5.30 3.03 -16.30
N ASN A 36 -6.10 2.98 -15.23
CA ASN A 36 -5.82 2.18 -14.03
C ASN A 36 -5.73 0.69 -14.36
N SER A 37 -6.71 0.14 -15.10
CA SER A 37 -6.69 -1.26 -15.57
C SER A 37 -5.43 -1.58 -16.37
N ASN A 38 -4.99 -0.67 -17.25
CA ASN A 38 -3.76 -0.85 -18.01
C ASN A 38 -2.50 -0.81 -17.12
N ILE A 39 -2.46 0.11 -16.15
CA ILE A 39 -1.38 0.21 -15.15
C ILE A 39 -1.32 -1.08 -14.31
N GLU A 40 -2.43 -1.50 -13.71
CA GLU A 40 -2.53 -2.70 -12.86
C GLU A 40 -2.10 -3.99 -13.60
N ASN A 41 -2.40 -4.08 -14.89
CA ASN A 41 -1.99 -5.21 -15.72
C ASN A 41 -0.52 -5.18 -16.12
N SER A 42 0.11 -3.99 -16.16
CA SER A 42 1.51 -3.83 -16.58
C SER A 42 2.49 -4.57 -15.67
N MET A 43 3.60 -5.04 -16.26
CA MET A 43 4.68 -5.70 -15.51
C MET A 43 5.46 -4.70 -14.64
N ASP A 44 5.53 -3.43 -15.05
CA ASP A 44 6.11 -2.36 -14.25
C ASP A 44 5.34 -2.11 -12.95
N PHE A 45 4.00 -2.18 -12.95
CA PHE A 45 3.21 -2.04 -11.72
C PHE A 45 3.35 -3.21 -10.75
N LYS A 46 3.60 -4.42 -11.29
CA LYS A 46 3.88 -5.62 -10.50
C LYS A 46 5.32 -5.69 -9.98
N ASN A 47 6.18 -4.75 -10.36
CA ASN A 47 7.56 -4.67 -9.88
C ASN A 47 7.58 -4.14 -8.42
N PRO A 48 8.08 -4.90 -7.43
CA PRO A 48 8.17 -4.43 -6.05
C PRO A 48 9.05 -3.18 -5.89
N TYR A 49 9.95 -2.89 -6.84
CA TYR A 49 10.82 -1.71 -6.85
C TYR A 49 10.23 -0.52 -7.64
N LEU A 50 8.98 -0.58 -8.12
CA LEU A 50 8.36 0.53 -8.84
C LEU A 50 8.30 1.80 -7.97
N LEU A 51 7.92 1.67 -6.70
CA LEU A 51 7.76 2.81 -5.79
C LEU A 51 9.06 3.61 -5.65
N GLU A 52 10.19 2.92 -5.47
CA GLU A 52 11.51 3.54 -5.41
C GLU A 52 11.86 4.31 -6.69
N LYS A 53 11.52 3.73 -7.86
CA LYS A 53 11.71 4.38 -9.17
C LYS A 53 10.83 5.62 -9.31
N VAL A 54 9.57 5.56 -8.88
CA VAL A 54 8.65 6.71 -8.87
C VAL A 54 9.18 7.83 -7.98
N MET A 55 9.60 7.52 -6.75
CA MET A 55 10.19 8.50 -5.83
C MET A 55 11.42 9.19 -6.43
N LYS A 56 12.33 8.43 -7.07
CA LYS A 56 13.51 8.99 -7.75
C LYS A 56 13.16 9.87 -8.95
N VAL A 57 12.15 9.51 -9.74
CA VAL A 57 11.74 10.27 -10.94
C VAL A 57 11.04 11.58 -10.57
N PHE A 58 10.24 11.59 -9.51
CA PHE A 58 9.52 12.77 -9.05
C PHE A 58 10.25 13.56 -7.95
N SER A 59 11.50 13.21 -7.64
CA SER A 59 12.30 13.81 -6.55
C SER A 59 11.54 13.89 -5.22
N ILE A 60 10.85 12.81 -4.85
CA ILE A 60 10.13 12.69 -3.58
C ILE A 60 11.17 12.33 -2.52
N GLU A 61 11.60 13.33 -1.75
CA GLU A 61 12.72 13.20 -0.79
C GLU A 61 12.36 12.39 0.46
N GLU A 62 11.08 12.30 0.83
CA GLU A 62 10.62 11.68 2.08
C GLU A 62 9.38 10.79 1.84
N TYR A 63 9.25 9.70 2.60
CA TYR A 63 8.00 8.95 2.75
C TYR A 63 7.01 9.76 3.61
N SER A 64 6.58 10.91 3.10
CA SER A 64 5.75 11.85 3.85
C SER A 64 4.32 11.35 4.04
N THR A 65 3.71 11.78 5.14
CA THR A 65 2.26 11.70 5.31
C THR A 65 1.64 13.03 4.89
N ASN A 66 0.32 13.07 4.69
CA ASN A 66 -0.41 14.33 4.46
C ASN A 66 -0.52 15.21 5.73
N TYR A 67 0.10 14.81 6.84
CA TYR A 67 0.18 15.59 8.07
C TYR A 67 1.48 16.40 8.10
N LYS A 68 1.42 17.55 8.77
CA LYS A 68 2.60 18.36 9.07
C LYS A 68 3.46 17.66 10.14
N LYS A 69 4.77 17.91 10.15
CA LYS A 69 5.72 17.27 11.09
C LYS A 69 5.45 17.59 12.57
N ASP A 70 4.81 18.70 12.90
CA ASP A 70 4.35 19.02 14.26
C ASP A 70 3.22 18.09 14.76
N VAL A 71 2.50 17.44 13.83
CA VAL A 71 1.44 16.46 14.13
C VAL A 71 1.94 15.02 14.01
N TYR A 72 2.77 14.73 13.01
CA TYR A 72 3.37 13.42 12.80
C TYR A 72 4.74 13.54 12.14
N ASP A 73 5.79 13.19 12.89
CA ASP A 73 7.16 13.08 12.41
C ASP A 73 7.59 11.60 12.42
N PRO A 74 7.85 10.96 11.27
CA PRO A 74 8.32 9.58 11.24
C PRO A 74 9.73 9.41 11.84
N ASP A 75 10.59 10.44 11.72
CA ASP A 75 11.99 10.36 12.15
C ASP A 75 12.11 10.22 13.67
N TYR A 76 11.16 10.80 14.42
CA TYR A 76 11.04 10.67 15.88
C TYR A 76 10.90 9.20 16.33
N TYR A 77 10.08 8.41 15.63
CA TYR A 77 9.87 7.00 15.98
C TYR A 77 11.06 6.12 15.54
N VAL A 78 11.75 6.48 14.45
CA VAL A 78 12.98 5.81 14.03
C VAL A 78 14.09 6.02 15.06
N MET A 79 14.23 7.24 15.59
CA MET A 79 15.16 7.55 16.70
C MET A 79 14.86 6.68 17.93
N LEU A 80 13.60 6.65 18.40
CA LEU A 80 13.19 5.83 19.56
C LEU A 80 13.48 4.33 19.38
N ALA A 81 13.29 3.79 18.18
CA ALA A 81 13.58 2.38 17.90
C ALA A 81 15.08 2.06 17.96
N ASN A 82 15.93 3.02 17.59
CA ASN A 82 17.39 2.88 17.61
C ASN A 82 18.00 3.10 19.01
N ASP A 83 17.37 3.92 19.87
CA ASP A 83 17.85 4.22 21.23
C ASP A 83 17.70 3.04 22.22
N THR A 84 16.94 1.99 21.87
CA THR A 84 16.67 0.81 22.74
C THR A 84 17.90 -0.06 23.10
N GLY A 85 19.13 0.40 22.85
CA GLY A 85 20.38 -0.37 22.94
C GLY A 85 21.24 -0.17 24.20
N GLN A 86 20.82 0.57 25.23
CA GLN A 86 21.68 0.90 26.39
C GLN A 86 21.23 0.35 27.76
N ASP A 87 19.96 0.02 28.00
CA ASP A 87 19.45 -0.31 29.35
C ASP A 87 19.02 -1.78 29.56
N THR A 88 19.93 -2.73 29.36
CA THR A 88 19.75 -4.13 29.85
C THR A 88 20.98 -4.72 30.54
N ARG A 89 21.61 -3.98 31.46
CA ARG A 89 22.67 -4.55 32.31
C ARG A 89 22.74 -3.97 33.72
N SER A 90 21.83 -4.43 34.61
CA SER A 90 22.11 -4.83 36.01
C SER A 90 20.82 -4.91 36.86
N SER A 91 20.18 -6.08 36.91
CA SER A 91 19.47 -6.62 38.10
C SER A 91 18.81 -7.97 37.81
N GLN A 92 19.62 -9.01 37.61
CA GLN A 92 19.15 -10.38 37.88
C GLN A 92 19.32 -10.65 39.37
N GLN A 93 18.36 -10.19 40.19
CA GLN A 93 18.15 -10.79 41.51
C GLN A 93 17.23 -12.00 41.33
N ASN A 94 17.85 -13.18 41.33
CA ASN A 94 17.19 -14.47 41.32
C ASN A 94 16.42 -14.67 42.65
N VAL A 95 15.11 -14.50 42.61
CA VAL A 95 14.21 -14.93 43.70
C VAL A 95 13.49 -16.17 43.23
N GLN A 96 13.96 -17.33 43.69
CA GLN A 96 13.21 -18.58 43.59
C GLN A 96 11.98 -18.47 44.48
N VAL A 97 10.79 -18.63 43.89
CA VAL A 97 9.53 -18.73 44.62
C VAL A 97 9.03 -20.16 44.46
N ASP A 98 9.29 -21.00 45.47
CA ASP A 98 8.69 -22.32 45.55
C ASP A 98 7.18 -22.19 45.73
N VAL A 99 6.42 -22.72 44.78
CA VAL A 99 4.96 -22.80 44.85
C VAL A 99 4.59 -24.27 45.09
N PRO A 100 3.97 -24.61 46.24
CA PRO A 100 3.56 -25.98 46.52
C PRO A 100 2.52 -26.50 45.51
N LEU A 101 2.67 -27.77 45.12
CA LEU A 101 1.74 -28.48 44.26
C LEU A 101 0.62 -29.08 45.11
N GLU A 102 -0.61 -28.56 44.96
CA GLU A 102 -1.83 -29.12 45.57
C GLU A 102 -2.78 -29.59 44.46
N ASP A 103 -3.07 -30.90 44.44
CA ASP A 103 -3.95 -31.52 43.45
C ASP A 103 -5.42 -31.17 43.70
N THR A 104 -6.08 -30.49 42.76
CA THR A 104 -7.55 -30.45 42.70
C THR A 104 -8.07 -30.56 41.27
N GLU A 105 -8.89 -31.59 41.02
CA GLU A 105 -9.49 -31.87 39.72
C GLU A 105 -10.56 -30.84 39.35
N GLY A 106 -10.49 -30.25 38.15
CA GLY A 106 -11.45 -29.23 37.70
C GLY A 106 -11.64 -29.18 36.19
N LYS A 107 -12.79 -29.67 35.70
CA LYS A 107 -13.17 -29.62 34.27
C LYS A 107 -13.19 -28.21 33.71
N SER A 108 -12.52 -27.98 32.58
CA SER A 108 -12.96 -26.96 31.60
C SER A 108 -12.67 -27.40 30.16
N ARG A 109 -13.33 -26.73 29.20
CA ARG A 109 -13.50 -27.19 27.80
C ARG A 109 -12.69 -26.36 26.81
N GLN A 110 -12.35 -26.99 25.68
CA GLN A 110 -12.05 -26.38 24.37
C GLN A 110 -10.81 -25.47 24.25
N GLY A 111 -9.98 -25.77 23.25
CA GLY A 111 -8.83 -24.93 22.89
C GLY A 111 -7.95 -25.53 21.79
N ASN A 112 -8.57 -25.99 20.68
CA ASN A 112 -7.88 -26.68 19.59
C ASN A 112 -6.81 -25.77 18.93
N ARG A 113 -5.56 -25.87 19.38
CA ARG A 113 -4.41 -25.14 18.81
C ARG A 113 -4.09 -25.70 17.43
N ARG A 114 -4.71 -25.10 16.42
CA ARG A 114 -4.44 -25.37 14.99
C ARG A 114 -2.95 -25.23 14.71
N ARG A 115 -2.30 -26.36 14.47
CA ARG A 115 -0.93 -26.47 13.93
C ARG A 115 -0.87 -25.69 12.62
N SER A 116 0.02 -24.70 12.53
CA SER A 116 0.19 -23.87 11.34
C SER A 116 0.59 -24.75 10.15
N GLY A 117 -0.24 -24.73 9.10
CA GLY A 117 -0.05 -25.53 7.90
C GLY A 117 1.03 -24.95 6.99
N TRP A 118 2.28 -25.26 7.28
CA TRP A 118 3.37 -25.22 6.30
C TRP A 118 4.14 -26.55 6.38
N SER A 119 4.11 -27.31 5.29
CA SER A 119 4.98 -28.46 5.04
C SER A 119 5.24 -28.47 3.54
N PRO A 120 6.50 -28.47 3.09
CA PRO A 120 6.80 -28.54 1.66
C PRO A 120 6.51 -29.94 1.14
N GLU A 121 5.89 -30.05 -0.03
CA GLU A 121 5.77 -31.33 -0.73
C GLU A 121 7.12 -31.76 -1.32
N PRO A 122 7.45 -33.07 -1.33
CA PRO A 122 8.56 -33.60 -2.09
C PRO A 122 8.18 -33.73 -3.57
N GLU A 123 9.08 -33.30 -4.46
CA GLU A 123 8.96 -33.48 -5.91
C GLU A 123 9.12 -34.97 -6.30
N HIS A 124 8.51 -35.35 -7.43
CA HIS A 124 8.54 -36.70 -8.01
C HIS A 124 9.33 -36.74 -9.32
#